data_AF-A0A962GBD5-F1
#
_entry.id   AF-A0A962GBD5-F1
#
_cell.length_a   1.000
_cell.length_b   1.000
_cell.length_c   1.000
_cell.angle_alpha   90.00
_cell.angle_beta   90.00
_cell.angle_gamma   90.00
#
_symmetry.space_group_name_H-M   'P 1'
#
loop_
_entity.id
_entity.type
_entity.pdbx_description
1 polymer ?
#
loop_
_entity_poly.entity_id
_entity_poly.type
_entity_poly.pdbx_seq_one_letter_code
_entity_poly.pdbx_strand_id
1 'polypeptide(L)' 'MSEIKVGILGASGYTGAELLRLLNDHPTAAARWLTADRNAGQPVGSLFPHLAHLGLPDLQRLEDVAI' A
#
# COMPACT_ATOMS: atom_id res chain seq x y z
N MET A 1 -15.44 -10.64 12.66
CA MET A 1 -14.31 -9.83 13.15
C MET A 1 -14.29 -8.52 12.38
N SER A 2 -13.94 -7.41 13.02
CA SER A 2 -13.77 -6.10 12.36
C SER A 2 -12.42 -6.05 11.61
N GLU A 3 -12.41 -5.40 10.45
CA GLU A 3 -11.20 -5.21 9.62
C GLU A 3 -10.18 -4.30 10.33
N ILE A 4 -8.92 -4.74 10.40
CA ILE A 4 -7.77 -3.95 10.84
C ILE A 4 -7.26 -3.14 9.66
N LYS A 5 -7.36 -1.81 9.74
CA LYS A 5 -6.82 -0.90 8.73
C LYS A 5 -5.32 -0.70 8.95
N VAL A 6 -4.51 -0.99 7.94
CA VAL A 6 -3.04 -0.90 8.02
C VAL A 6 -2.55 0.27 7.16
N GLY A 7 -1.71 1.13 7.76
CA GLY A 7 -0.90 2.11 7.03
C GLY A 7 0.53 1.60 6.84
N ILE A 8 1.08 1.73 5.64
CA ILE A 8 2.44 1.29 5.30
C ILE A 8 3.30 2.51 4.98
N LEU A 9 4.31 2.76 5.81
CA LEU A 9 5.29 3.80 5.58
C LEU A 9 6.44 3.29 4.72
N GLY A 10 6.64 3.86 3.54
CA GLY A 10 7.65 3.37 2.58
C GLY A 10 7.19 2.17 1.75
N ALA A 11 5.92 2.17 1.33
CA ALA A 11 5.30 1.11 0.53
C ALA A 11 5.97 0.91 -0.86
N SER A 12 6.75 1.87 -1.34
CA SER A 12 7.53 1.78 -2.58
C SER A 12 8.80 0.92 -2.49
N GLY A 13 9.19 0.46 -1.29
CA GLY A 13 10.31 -0.46 -1.11
C GLY A 13 9.89 -1.94 -1.27
N TYR A 14 10.85 -2.83 -1.53
CA TYR A 14 10.56 -4.26 -1.72
C TYR A 14 9.91 -4.92 -0.50
N THR A 15 10.29 -4.51 0.71
CA THR A 15 9.66 -4.99 1.94
C THR A 15 8.20 -4.53 2.05
N GLY A 16 7.91 -3.30 1.59
CA GLY A 16 6.55 -2.79 1.48
C GLY A 16 5.72 -3.56 0.46
N ALA A 17 6.30 -3.89 -0.70
CA ALA A 17 5.68 -4.73 -1.71
C ALA A 17 5.33 -6.14 -1.19
N GLU A 18 6.23 -6.77 -0.45
CA GLU A 18 5.95 -8.07 0.17
C GLU A 18 4.87 -7.97 1.26
N LEU A 19 4.87 -6.91 2.06
CA LEU A 19 3.80 -6.68 3.03
C LEU A 19 2.44 -6.49 2.34
N LEU A 20 2.40 -5.78 1.21
CA LEU A 20 1.19 -5.63 0.39
C LEU A 20 0.71 -6.98 -0.14
N ARG A 21 1.62 -7.82 -0.65
CA ARG A 21 1.30 -9.18 -1.10
C ARG A 21 0.72 -10.03 0.02
N LEU A 22 1.27 -9.95 1.24
CA LEU A 22 0.77 -10.69 2.40
C LEU A 22 -0.59 -10.16 2.90
N LEU A 23 -0.78 -8.84 2.91
CA LEU A 23 -2.03 -8.22 3.38
C LEU A 23 -3.19 -8.44 2.41
N ASN A 24 -2.93 -8.60 1.11
CA ASN A 24 -3.98 -8.86 0.13
C ASN A 24 -4.82 -10.11 0.46
N ASP A 25 -4.16 -11.15 0.97
CA ASP A 25 -4.81 -12.43 1.31
C ASP A 25 -5.16 -12.53 2.81
N HIS A 26 -4.97 -11.45 3.58
CA HIS A 26 -5.15 -11.49 5.02
C HIS A 26 -6.63 -11.38 5.41
N PRO A 27 -7.18 -12.31 6.21
CA PRO A 27 -8.63 -12.43 6.43
C PRO A 27 -9.24 -11.27 7.24
N THR A 28 -8.40 -10.51 7.95
CA THR A 28 -8.86 -9.48 8.90
C THR A 28 -8.05 -8.19 8.84
N ALA A 29 -7.16 -8.00 7.87
CA ALA A 29 -6.35 -6.80 7.77
C ALA A 29 -6.22 -6.35 6.31
N ALA A 30 -6.33 -5.05 6.07
CA ALA A 30 -6.25 -4.48 4.74
C ALA A 30 -5.38 -3.23 4.73
N ALA A 31 -4.55 -3.09 3.70
CA ALA A 31 -3.75 -1.90 3.50
C ALA A 31 -4.66 -0.76 3.02
N ARG A 32 -4.75 0.32 3.80
CA ARG A 32 -5.62 1.48 3.53
C ARG A 32 -4.85 2.74 3.15
N TRP A 33 -3.61 2.87 3.62
CA TRP A 33 -2.76 4.03 3.33
C TRP A 33 -1.34 3.58 3.00
N LEU A 34 -0.83 4.00 1.85
CA LEU A 34 0.48 3.60 1.35
C LEU A 34 1.31 4.85 1.13
N THR A 35 2.48 4.96 1.76
CA THR A 35 3.30 6.17 1.61
C THR A 35 4.59 5.92 0.86
N ALA A 36 4.98 6.93 0.07
CA ALA A 36 6.29 7.04 -0.56
C ALA A 36 6.64 8.52 -0.73
N ASP A 37 7.92 8.87 -0.74
CA ASP A 37 8.35 10.25 -0.97
C ASP A 37 8.42 10.56 -2.48
N ARG A 38 9.40 9.98 -3.18
CA ARG A 38 9.64 10.21 -4.61
C ARG A 38 8.53 9.69 -5.53
N ASN A 39 7.81 8.67 -5.08
CA ASN A 39 6.78 7.99 -5.88
C ASN A 39 5.35 8.36 -5.47
N ALA A 40 5.16 9.37 -4.63
CA ALA A 40 3.83 9.87 -4.30
C ALA A 40 3.04 10.27 -5.56
N GLY A 41 1.73 10.02 -5.55
CA GLY A 41 0.80 10.21 -6.65
C GLY A 41 0.82 9.10 -7.70
N GLN A 42 1.72 8.11 -7.59
CA GLN A 42 1.79 7.00 -8.54
C GLN A 42 1.03 5.78 -8.02
N PRO A 43 0.36 5.01 -8.91
CA PRO A 43 -0.24 3.74 -8.53
C PRO A 43 0.86 2.72 -8.19
N VAL A 44 0.62 1.85 -7.22
CA VAL A 44 1.58 0.78 -6.84
C VAL A 44 1.99 -0.06 -8.05
N GLY A 45 1.04 -0.33 -8.96
CA GLY A 45 1.27 -1.10 -10.18
C GLY A 45 2.31 -0.52 -11.14
N SER A 46 2.62 0.78 -11.07
CA SER A 46 3.68 1.37 -11.91
C SER A 46 5.08 0.99 -11.44
N LEU A 47 5.28 0.78 -10.13
CA LEU A 47 6.54 0.28 -9.56
C LEU A 47 6.58 -1.25 -9.55
N PHE A 48 5.44 -1.86 -9.24
CA PHE A 48 5.31 -3.31 -9.06
C PHE A 48 4.18 -3.85 -9.95
N PRO A 49 4.44 -4.09 -11.26
CA PRO A 49 3.41 -4.54 -12.20
C PRO A 49 2.67 -5.82 -11.77
N HIS A 50 3.37 -6.71 -11.05
CA HIS A 50 2.78 -7.94 -10.51
C HIS A 50 1.73 -7.68 -9.41
N LEU A 51 1.70 -6.49 -8.79
CA LEU A 51 0.68 -6.09 -7.81
C LEU A 51 -0.43 -5.21 -8.41
N ALA A 52 -0.36 -4.86 -9.70
CA ALA A 52 -1.31 -3.93 -10.33
C ALA A 52 -2.77 -4.42 -10.29
N HIS A 53 -2.97 -5.74 -10.25
CA HIS A 53 -4.28 -6.37 -10.23
C HIS A 53 -4.97 -6.32 -8.85
N LEU A 54 -4.28 -5.85 -7.80
CA LEU A 54 -4.78 -5.88 -6.42
C LEU A 54 -5.67 -4.69 -6.03
N GLY A 55 -5.82 -3.69 -6.92
CA GLY A 55 -6.69 -2.52 -6.65
C GLY A 55 -6.26 -1.70 -5.43
N LEU A 56 -4.94 -1.63 -5.17
CA LEU A 56 -4.36 -0.92 -4.04
C LEU A 56 -4.51 0.60 -4.16
N PRO A 57 -4.56 1.34 -3.04
CA PRO A 57 -4.49 2.79 -3.05
C PRO A 57 -3.22 3.30 -3.74
N ASP A 58 -3.29 4.50 -4.30
CA ASP A 58 -2.10 5.18 -4.81
C ASP A 58 -1.12 5.52 -3.68
N LEU A 59 0.16 5.61 -4.02
CA LEU A 59 1.19 6.05 -3.08
C LEU A 59 0.96 7.53 -2.74
N GLN A 60 1.08 7.91 -1.47
CA GLN A 60 0.90 9.28 -1.00
C GLN A 60 2.15 9.76 -0.25
N ARG A 61 2.37 11.07 -0.16
CA ARG A 61 3.32 11.59 0.83
C ARG A 61 2.72 11.40 2.21
N LEU A 62 3.56 11.24 3.23
CA LEU A 62 3.10 11.04 4.60
C LEU A 62 2.19 12.19 5.08
N GLU A 63 2.53 13.43 4.70
CA GLU A 63 1.77 14.64 5.04
C GLU A 63 0.38 14.72 4.40
N ASP A 64 0.15 13.97 3.31
CA ASP A 64 -1.12 13.98 2.56
C ASP A 64 -2.10 12.89 3.02
N VAL A 65 -1.69 12.02 3.95
CA VAL A 65 -2.50 10.89 4.42
C VAL A 65 -3.62 11.36 5.35
N ALA A 66 -4.88 11.15 4.94
CA ALA A 66 -6.06 11.38 5.78
C ALA A 66 -6.55 10.06 6.41
N ILE A 67 -6.50 9.95 7.74
CA ILE A 67 -6.84 8.75 8.53
C ILE A 67 -8.30 8.76 8.98
#